data_AF-A0A0E2NL29-F1
#
_entry.id   AF-A0A0E2NL29-F1
#
_cell.length_a   1.000
_cell.length_b   1.000
_cell.length_c   1.000
_cell.angle_alpha   90.00
_cell.angle_beta   90.00
_cell.angle_gamma   90.00
#
_symmetry.space_group_name_H-M   'P 1'
#
loop_
_entity.id
_entity.type
_entity.pdbx_description
1 polymer ?
#
loop_
_entity_poly.entity_id
_entity_poly.type
_entity_poly.pdbx_seq_one_letter_code
_entity_poly.pdbx_strand_id
1 'polypeptide(L)'
;MAWLNAWLDERNHISNVDTLDEFPLIALCEGLIRSSPVAGIPLWRKLNDARDRGIIKNPRITLLPVEAPACAAGDEGRLEALDLCTTDNVLLDMARAAIQHGQSSWLEATIRDDEASGDAARIARAYTLLGFCDLTPAFEKIWTEFEARKPRTGWLAEVYATGSDHYRRNRWAREWYRRYLHAAEQATAFAAHEVLAKTIDGRGNLWIKGKDIELLTTPVGRHWDTNLTVLNQAIKSRSETLQDKLYGARIMRQTQSPWL
;
A
#
# COMPACT_ATOMS: atom_id res chain seq x y z
N MET A 1 -7.03 23.56 -20.06
CA MET A 1 -7.76 23.49 -18.78
C MET A 1 -9.23 23.87 -18.91
N ALA A 2 -9.60 24.97 -19.57
CA ALA A 2 -11.01 25.36 -19.73
C ALA A 2 -11.90 24.25 -20.34
N TRP A 3 -11.41 23.56 -21.37
CA TRP A 3 -12.11 22.42 -21.96
C TRP A 3 -12.34 21.27 -20.98
N LEU A 4 -11.36 20.96 -20.12
CA LEU A 4 -11.45 19.86 -19.17
C LEU A 4 -12.41 20.20 -18.04
N ASN A 5 -12.37 21.43 -17.52
CA ASN A 5 -13.31 21.86 -16.50
C ASN A 5 -14.74 21.84 -17.05
N ALA A 6 -14.98 22.38 -18.26
CA ALA A 6 -16.28 22.30 -18.92
C ALA A 6 -16.72 20.83 -19.10
N TRP A 7 -15.82 19.95 -19.56
CA TRP A 7 -16.11 18.52 -19.70
C TRP A 7 -16.46 17.85 -18.35
N LEU A 8 -15.74 18.20 -17.27
CA LEU A 8 -15.98 17.69 -15.92
C LEU A 8 -17.32 18.20 -15.34
N ASP A 9 -17.71 19.42 -15.67
CA ASP A 9 -18.96 20.04 -15.25
C ASP A 9 -20.17 19.49 -16.03
N GLU A 10 -20.01 19.25 -17.33
CA GLU A 10 -21.06 18.69 -18.20
C GLU A 10 -21.37 17.21 -17.89
N ARG A 11 -20.36 16.42 -17.50
CA ARG A 11 -20.51 14.98 -17.25
C ARG A 11 -20.56 14.66 -15.77
N ASN A 12 -21.70 14.20 -15.27
CA ASN A 12 -21.81 13.73 -13.89
C ASN A 12 -21.04 12.43 -13.63
N HIS A 13 -20.94 11.54 -14.63
CA HIS A 13 -20.31 10.23 -14.51
C HIS A 13 -19.56 9.85 -15.80
N ILE A 14 -18.56 8.97 -15.69
CA ILE A 14 -17.88 8.36 -16.85
C ILE A 14 -18.67 7.11 -17.25
N SER A 15 -18.99 7.02 -18.54
CA SER A 15 -19.73 5.92 -19.18
C SER A 15 -18.78 4.95 -19.93
N ASN A 16 -19.29 3.81 -20.38
CA ASN A 16 -18.52 2.88 -21.23
C ASN A 16 -18.05 3.54 -22.52
N VAL A 17 -18.83 4.45 -23.09
CA VAL A 17 -18.51 5.16 -24.33
C VAL A 17 -17.30 6.06 -24.11
N ASP A 18 -17.25 6.80 -22.99
CA ASP A 18 -16.09 7.65 -22.64
C ASP A 18 -14.79 6.84 -22.47
N THR A 19 -14.87 5.55 -22.10
CA THR A 19 -13.68 4.68 -22.00
C THR A 19 -13.20 4.09 -23.33
N LEU A 20 -14.05 4.10 -24.36
CA LEU A 20 -13.77 3.53 -25.69
C LEU A 20 -13.46 4.62 -26.72
N ASP A 21 -14.13 5.77 -26.65
CA ASP A 21 -14.08 6.81 -27.68
C ASP A 21 -13.15 7.99 -27.33
N GLU A 22 -12.76 8.17 -26.06
CA GLU A 22 -11.91 9.29 -25.64
C GLU A 22 -10.49 8.88 -25.22
N PHE A 23 -9.56 9.82 -25.45
CA PHE A 23 -8.15 9.87 -25.04
C PHE A 23 -7.88 9.13 -23.71
N PRO A 24 -6.74 8.44 -23.50
CA PRO A 24 -6.53 7.57 -22.33
C PRO A 24 -6.69 8.32 -21.00
N LEU A 25 -7.92 8.33 -20.46
CA LEU A 25 -8.34 9.16 -19.32
C LEU A 25 -7.54 8.85 -18.07
N ILE A 26 -7.13 7.59 -17.90
CA ILE A 26 -6.25 7.16 -16.80
C ILE A 26 -4.88 7.85 -16.92
N ALA A 27 -4.24 7.83 -18.10
CA ALA A 27 -2.94 8.45 -18.31
C ALA A 27 -3.03 9.98 -18.19
N LEU A 28 -4.13 10.58 -18.65
CA LEU A 28 -4.41 12.00 -18.43
C LEU A 28 -4.53 12.31 -16.93
N CYS A 29 -5.31 11.52 -16.20
CA CYS A 29 -5.48 11.69 -14.76
C CYS A 29 -4.16 11.55 -14.00
N GLU A 30 -3.33 10.56 -14.33
CA GLU A 30 -1.98 10.41 -13.77
C GLU A 30 -1.11 11.64 -14.05
N GLY A 31 -1.10 12.14 -15.29
CA GLY A 31 -0.38 13.34 -15.67
C GLY A 31 -0.87 14.59 -14.92
N LEU A 32 -2.19 14.74 -14.79
CA LEU A 32 -2.80 15.86 -14.07
C LEU A 32 -2.57 15.77 -12.57
N ILE A 33 -2.65 14.60 -11.95
CA ILE A 33 -2.33 14.45 -10.52
C ILE A 33 -0.89 14.87 -10.25
N ARG A 34 0.07 14.53 -11.12
CA ARG A 34 1.47 14.90 -10.92
C ARG A 34 1.77 16.38 -11.20
N SER A 35 1.05 17.01 -12.13
CA SER A 35 1.34 18.38 -12.60
C SER A 35 0.38 19.45 -12.07
N SER A 36 -0.88 19.10 -11.82
CA SER A 36 -1.96 19.98 -11.35
C SER A 36 -3.04 19.20 -10.58
N PRO A 37 -2.80 18.84 -9.31
CA PRO A 37 -3.75 18.12 -8.46
C PRO A 37 -5.15 18.73 -8.41
N VAL A 38 -5.25 20.06 -8.48
CA VAL A 38 -6.53 20.79 -8.48
C VAL A 38 -7.45 20.33 -9.61
N ALA A 39 -6.90 19.95 -10.77
CA ALA A 39 -7.67 19.38 -11.88
C ALA A 39 -7.64 17.85 -11.92
N GLY A 40 -6.55 17.24 -11.45
CA GLY A 40 -6.40 15.78 -11.43
C GLY A 40 -7.35 15.08 -10.45
N ILE A 41 -7.53 15.61 -9.24
CA ILE A 41 -8.37 15.01 -8.20
C ILE A 41 -9.85 14.96 -8.62
N PRO A 42 -10.47 16.02 -9.18
CA PRO A 42 -11.84 15.92 -9.71
C PRO A 42 -12.01 14.84 -10.78
N LEU A 43 -11.05 14.70 -11.72
CA LEU A 43 -11.09 13.63 -12.73
C LEU A 43 -10.94 12.25 -12.08
N TRP A 44 -10.03 12.12 -11.12
CA TRP A 44 -9.85 10.89 -10.35
C TRP A 44 -11.13 10.45 -9.64
N ARG A 45 -11.86 11.36 -8.99
CA ARG A 45 -13.15 11.04 -8.34
C ARG A 45 -14.12 10.40 -9.32
N LYS A 46 -14.25 10.94 -10.54
CA LYS A 46 -15.12 10.37 -11.59
C LYS A 46 -14.61 9.01 -12.09
N LEU A 47 -13.29 8.82 -12.23
CA LEU A 47 -12.69 7.53 -12.61
C LEU A 47 -12.89 6.47 -11.52
N ASN A 48 -12.76 6.86 -10.26
CA ASN A 48 -12.96 6.00 -9.08
C ASN A 48 -14.42 5.54 -9.01
N ASP A 49 -15.36 6.45 -9.19
CA ASP A 49 -16.79 6.17 -9.30
C ASP A 49 -17.13 5.24 -10.50
N ALA A 50 -16.48 5.43 -11.64
CA ALA A 50 -16.62 4.51 -12.78
C ALA A 50 -16.04 3.12 -12.51
N ARG A 51 -14.94 3.03 -11.76
CA ARG A 51 -14.39 1.76 -11.28
C ARG A 51 -15.40 1.05 -10.37
N ASP A 52 -16.01 1.77 -9.43
CA ASP A 52 -16.97 1.19 -8.48
C ASP A 52 -18.24 0.69 -9.18
N ARG A 53 -18.65 1.34 -10.27
CA ARG A 53 -19.70 0.84 -11.18
C ARG A 53 -19.28 -0.32 -12.09
N GLY A 54 -18.01 -0.76 -12.04
CA GLY A 54 -17.50 -1.85 -12.86
C GLY A 54 -17.23 -1.49 -14.33
N ILE A 55 -17.27 -0.21 -14.69
CA ILE A 55 -16.95 0.30 -16.03
C ILE A 55 -15.45 0.16 -16.29
N ILE A 56 -14.63 0.48 -15.28
CA ILE A 56 -13.17 0.39 -15.37
C ILE A 56 -12.65 -0.69 -14.41
N LYS A 57 -11.89 -1.65 -14.95
CA LYS A 57 -11.26 -2.72 -14.16
C LYS A 57 -9.78 -2.45 -13.90
N ASN A 58 -9.49 -1.32 -13.23
CA ASN A 58 -8.12 -0.98 -12.84
C ASN A 58 -8.07 -0.63 -11.34
N PRO A 59 -7.55 -1.53 -10.48
CA PRO A 59 -7.49 -1.30 -9.04
C PRO A 59 -6.52 -0.17 -8.67
N ARG A 60 -5.57 0.18 -9.54
CA ARG A 60 -4.60 1.27 -9.29
C ARG A 60 -5.28 2.64 -9.22
N ILE A 61 -6.48 2.79 -9.80
CA ILE A 61 -7.23 4.04 -9.76
C ILE A 61 -7.40 4.52 -8.31
N THR A 62 -7.66 3.62 -7.36
CA THR A 62 -7.85 4.00 -5.94
C THR A 62 -6.64 4.76 -5.39
N LEU A 63 -5.43 4.39 -5.81
CA LEU A 63 -4.19 4.88 -5.23
C LEU A 63 -3.58 6.06 -5.99
N LEU A 64 -4.18 6.49 -7.10
CA LEU A 64 -3.62 7.57 -7.92
C LEU A 64 -3.33 8.88 -7.15
N PRO A 65 -4.17 9.33 -6.20
CA PRO A 65 -3.89 10.58 -5.47
C PRO A 65 -2.56 10.58 -4.70
N VAL A 66 -2.02 9.39 -4.40
CA VAL A 66 -0.72 9.25 -3.73
C VAL A 66 0.44 9.81 -4.57
N GLU A 67 0.28 9.86 -5.88
CA GLU A 67 1.28 10.42 -6.79
C GLU A 67 1.29 11.97 -6.80
N ALA A 68 0.31 12.62 -6.16
CA ALA A 68 0.22 14.07 -6.13
C ALA A 68 1.41 14.69 -5.38
N PRO A 69 2.00 15.80 -5.85
CA PRO A 69 2.95 16.58 -5.07
C PRO A 69 2.32 17.07 -3.75
N ALA A 70 3.18 17.44 -2.79
CA ALA A 70 2.74 18.00 -1.51
C ALA A 70 2.01 19.34 -1.73
N CYS A 71 0.68 19.30 -1.63
CA CYS A 71 -0.22 20.44 -1.75
C CYS A 71 -1.59 20.07 -1.19
N ALA A 72 -2.40 21.07 -0.83
CA ALA A 72 -3.70 20.86 -0.18
C ALA A 72 -4.64 19.93 -0.98
N ALA A 73 -4.77 20.12 -2.30
CA ALA A 73 -5.61 19.26 -3.13
C ALA A 73 -5.09 17.81 -3.18
N GLY A 74 -3.77 17.62 -3.18
CA GLY A 74 -3.16 16.29 -3.10
C GLY A 74 -3.38 15.64 -1.73
N ASP A 75 -3.29 16.41 -0.66
CA ASP A 75 -3.57 15.94 0.71
C ASP A 75 -5.01 15.49 0.87
N GLU A 76 -5.96 16.29 0.39
CA GLU A 76 -7.39 15.96 0.36
C GLU A 76 -7.65 14.69 -0.44
N GLY A 77 -7.12 14.61 -1.67
CA GLY A 77 -7.26 13.42 -2.51
C GLY A 77 -6.65 12.16 -1.89
N ARG A 78 -5.52 12.28 -1.18
CA ARG A 78 -4.90 11.15 -0.46
C ARG A 78 -5.73 10.68 0.72
N LEU A 79 -6.37 11.60 1.46
CA LEU A 79 -7.29 11.24 2.54
C LEU A 79 -8.54 10.54 1.99
N GLU A 80 -9.12 11.04 0.91
CA GLU A 80 -10.25 10.38 0.24
C GLU A 80 -9.88 8.99 -0.27
N ALA A 81 -8.71 8.84 -0.90
CA ALA A 81 -8.20 7.53 -1.32
C ALA A 81 -8.00 6.58 -0.14
N LEU A 82 -7.55 7.10 1.01
CA LEU A 82 -7.39 6.31 2.22
C LEU A 82 -8.73 5.83 2.77
N ASP A 83 -9.76 6.68 2.77
CA ASP A 83 -11.11 6.32 3.23
C ASP A 83 -11.77 5.24 2.34
N LEU A 84 -11.35 5.14 1.08
CA LEU A 84 -11.76 4.10 0.14
C LEU A 84 -11.02 2.76 0.33
N CYS A 85 -10.03 2.69 1.24
CA CYS A 85 -9.28 1.46 1.50
C CYS A 85 -10.10 0.49 2.36
N THR A 86 -10.75 -0.50 1.72
CA THR A 86 -11.65 -1.44 2.40
C THR A 86 -11.02 -2.76 2.82
N THR A 87 -9.73 -2.98 2.54
CA THR A 87 -9.01 -4.20 2.92
C THR A 87 -7.59 -3.89 3.38
N ASP A 88 -7.01 -4.78 4.20
CA ASP A 88 -5.61 -4.70 4.62
C ASP A 88 -4.65 -4.74 3.43
N ASN A 89 -5.02 -5.43 2.34
CA ASN A 89 -4.20 -5.43 1.14
C ASN A 89 -4.14 -4.03 0.49
N VAL A 90 -5.28 -3.34 0.40
CA VAL A 90 -5.32 -1.99 -0.16
C VAL A 90 -4.60 -1.00 0.77
N LEU A 91 -4.71 -1.17 2.10
CA LEU A 91 -3.93 -0.37 3.06
C LEU A 91 -2.42 -0.61 2.95
N LEU A 92 -1.99 -1.86 2.72
CA LEU A 92 -0.59 -2.19 2.43
C LEU A 92 -0.12 -1.49 1.15
N ASP A 93 -0.90 -1.56 0.08
CA ASP A 93 -0.56 -0.92 -1.20
C ASP A 93 -0.56 0.61 -1.08
N MET A 94 -1.46 1.20 -0.28
CA MET A 94 -1.50 2.62 0.05
C MET A 94 -0.22 3.07 0.77
N ALA A 95 0.18 2.37 1.84
CA ALA A 95 1.41 2.67 2.57
C ALA A 95 2.65 2.55 1.65
N ARG A 96 2.71 1.48 0.84
CA ARG A 96 3.80 1.26 -0.12
C ARG A 96 3.88 2.37 -1.16
N ALA A 97 2.75 2.72 -1.78
CA ALA A 97 2.68 3.80 -2.76
C ALA A 97 3.11 5.13 -2.13
N ALA A 98 2.66 5.43 -0.91
CA ALA A 98 3.03 6.66 -0.22
C ALA A 98 4.55 6.74 -0.02
N ILE A 99 5.17 5.67 0.43
CA ILE A 99 6.63 5.61 0.60
C ILE A 99 7.35 5.73 -0.76
N GLN A 100 6.88 5.02 -1.78
CA GLN A 100 7.47 5.04 -3.12
C GLN A 100 7.43 6.43 -3.77
N HIS A 101 6.38 7.21 -3.51
CA HIS A 101 6.18 8.55 -4.04
C HIS A 101 6.63 9.68 -3.10
N GLY A 102 7.38 9.35 -2.02
CA GLY A 102 7.95 10.34 -1.12
C GLY A 102 6.95 11.02 -0.16
N GLN A 103 5.78 10.41 0.03
CA GLN A 103 4.70 10.91 0.89
C GLN A 103 4.78 10.38 2.34
N SER A 104 5.97 10.00 2.80
CA SER A 104 6.17 9.48 4.17
C SER A 104 5.70 10.46 5.24
N SER A 105 6.01 11.76 5.10
CA SER A 105 5.60 12.78 6.08
C SER A 105 4.07 12.91 6.20
N TRP A 106 3.35 12.80 5.08
CA TRP A 106 1.88 12.79 5.08
C TRP A 106 1.35 11.53 5.78
N LEU A 107 1.95 10.36 5.48
CA LEU A 107 1.55 9.10 6.10
C LEU A 107 1.80 9.12 7.61
N GLU A 108 2.93 9.67 8.06
CA GLU A 108 3.25 9.87 9.47
C GLU A 108 2.22 10.76 10.17
N ALA A 109 1.89 11.92 9.59
CA ALA A 109 0.87 12.82 10.14
C ALA A 109 -0.50 12.13 10.22
N THR A 110 -0.92 11.45 9.14
CA THR A 110 -2.20 10.75 9.07
C THR A 110 -2.32 9.65 10.12
N ILE A 111 -1.27 8.84 10.32
CA ILE A 111 -1.24 7.78 11.34
C ILE A 111 -1.41 8.38 12.74
N ARG A 112 -0.80 9.54 13.01
CA ARG A 112 -0.92 10.22 14.32
C ARG A 112 -2.31 10.79 14.54
N ASP A 113 -2.85 11.45 13.54
CA ASP A 113 -4.19 12.04 13.61
C ASP A 113 -5.27 10.96 13.77
N ASP A 114 -5.11 9.82 13.09
CA ASP A 114 -6.01 8.68 13.20
C ASP A 114 -5.93 8.01 14.59
N GLU A 115 -4.72 7.83 15.15
CA GLU A 115 -4.57 7.28 16.50
C GLU A 115 -5.10 8.22 17.59
N ALA A 116 -4.98 9.54 17.40
CA ALA A 116 -5.50 10.54 18.32
C ALA A 116 -6.99 10.84 18.16
N SER A 117 -7.66 10.27 17.15
CA SER A 117 -9.03 10.64 16.76
C SER A 117 -10.12 10.28 17.78
N GLY A 118 -9.85 9.31 18.66
CA GLY A 118 -10.85 8.70 19.55
C GLY A 118 -11.84 7.77 18.84
N ASP A 119 -11.80 7.69 17.52
CA ASP A 119 -12.63 6.77 16.72
C ASP A 119 -11.93 5.41 16.58
N ALA A 120 -12.62 4.34 16.94
CA ALA A 120 -12.02 3.00 16.96
C ALA A 120 -11.58 2.52 15.57
N ALA A 121 -12.30 2.86 14.51
CA ALA A 121 -11.95 2.44 13.16
C ALA A 121 -10.71 3.19 12.66
N ARG A 122 -10.61 4.50 12.92
CA ARG A 122 -9.42 5.30 12.60
C ARG A 122 -8.21 4.85 13.42
N ILE A 123 -8.36 4.60 14.72
CA ILE A 123 -7.27 4.06 15.55
C ILE A 123 -6.78 2.71 14.98
N ALA A 124 -7.70 1.83 14.59
CA ALA A 124 -7.36 0.56 13.97
C ALA A 124 -6.60 0.76 12.65
N ARG A 125 -7.06 1.70 11.81
CA ARG A 125 -6.38 2.10 10.57
C ARG A 125 -4.96 2.60 10.82
N ALA A 126 -4.75 3.43 11.84
CA ALA A 126 -3.43 3.92 12.22
C ALA A 126 -2.45 2.77 12.54
N TYR A 127 -2.86 1.83 13.38
CA TYR A 127 -2.02 0.68 13.76
C TYR A 127 -1.74 -0.24 12.58
N THR A 128 -2.73 -0.49 11.72
CA THR A 128 -2.55 -1.30 10.51
C THR A 128 -1.61 -0.63 9.52
N LEU A 129 -1.80 0.66 9.21
CA LEU A 129 -0.92 1.43 8.33
C LEU A 129 0.51 1.46 8.85
N LEU A 130 0.69 1.73 10.15
CA LEU A 130 2.01 1.73 10.78
C LEU A 130 2.69 0.35 10.66
N GLY A 131 1.91 -0.74 10.77
CA GLY A 131 2.36 -2.10 10.52
C GLY A 131 2.86 -2.35 9.09
N PHE A 132 2.33 -1.62 8.11
CA PHE A 132 2.71 -1.69 6.70
C PHE A 132 3.70 -0.62 6.26
N CYS A 133 4.14 0.25 7.16
CA CYS A 133 5.20 1.23 6.86
C CYS A 133 6.58 0.58 6.72
N ASP A 134 7.53 1.37 6.23
CA ASP A 134 8.92 0.94 6.06
C ASP A 134 9.76 1.14 7.34
N LEU A 135 10.97 0.57 7.36
CA LEU A 135 11.89 0.67 8.49
C LEU A 135 12.68 1.98 8.47
N THR A 136 12.01 3.08 8.83
CA THR A 136 12.64 4.41 8.96
C THR A 136 12.66 4.84 10.43
N PRO A 137 13.63 5.68 10.86
CA PRO A 137 13.65 6.22 12.23
C PRO A 137 12.36 6.93 12.63
N ALA A 138 11.65 7.53 11.67
CA ALA A 138 10.39 8.23 11.91
C ALA A 138 9.27 7.26 12.31
N PHE A 139 9.09 6.14 11.60
CA PHE A 139 8.10 5.12 11.94
C PHE A 139 8.45 4.37 13.23
N GLU A 140 9.73 4.12 13.52
CA GLU A 140 10.17 3.55 14.81
C GLU A 140 9.81 4.46 15.99
N LYS A 141 9.95 5.78 15.79
CA LYS A 141 9.56 6.78 16.78
C LYS A 141 8.05 6.73 17.03
N ILE A 142 7.22 6.60 15.99
CA ILE A 142 5.76 6.43 16.14
C ILE A 142 5.43 5.16 16.93
N TRP A 143 6.06 4.02 16.64
CA TRP A 143 5.89 2.80 17.44
C TRP A 143 6.20 3.01 18.92
N THR A 144 7.32 3.69 19.21
CA THR A 144 7.73 4.00 20.59
C THR A 144 6.70 4.88 21.30
N GLU A 145 6.17 5.89 20.61
CA GLU A 145 5.15 6.79 21.17
C GLU A 145 3.80 6.10 21.40
N PHE A 146 3.42 5.17 20.52
CA PHE A 146 2.17 4.41 20.64
C PHE A 146 2.25 3.32 21.71
N GLU A 147 3.42 2.71 21.93
CA GLU A 147 3.61 1.67 22.93
C GLU A 147 3.19 2.13 24.35
N ALA A 148 3.41 3.40 24.69
CA ALA A 148 3.02 3.96 25.98
C ALA A 148 1.49 4.12 26.15
N ARG A 149 0.74 4.23 25.05
CA ARG A 149 -0.70 4.54 25.03
C ARG A 149 -1.56 3.42 24.45
N LYS A 150 -0.94 2.33 24.00
CA LYS A 150 -1.65 1.25 23.33
C LYS A 150 -2.75 0.64 24.23
N PRO A 151 -3.87 0.22 23.63
CA PRO A 151 -4.86 -0.59 24.31
C PRO A 151 -4.23 -1.88 24.86
N ARG A 152 -4.58 -2.24 26.09
CA ARG A 152 -4.05 -3.46 26.75
C ARG A 152 -4.88 -4.71 26.45
N THR A 153 -6.16 -4.53 26.12
CA THR A 153 -7.14 -5.61 25.92
C THR A 153 -8.14 -5.23 24.84
N GLY A 154 -8.87 -6.22 24.33
CA GLY A 154 -9.92 -6.04 23.33
C GLY A 154 -9.38 -5.90 21.91
N TRP A 155 -10.31 -5.68 20.97
CA TRP A 155 -10.01 -5.70 19.54
C TRP A 155 -8.86 -4.77 19.13
N LEU A 156 -8.83 -3.53 19.59
CA LEU A 156 -7.74 -2.60 19.24
C LEU A 156 -6.36 -3.06 19.73
N ALA A 157 -6.29 -3.81 20.84
CA ALA A 157 -5.02 -4.40 21.29
C ALA A 157 -4.56 -5.51 20.33
N GLU A 158 -5.49 -6.29 19.78
CA GLU A 158 -5.21 -7.28 18.74
C GLU A 158 -4.77 -6.62 17.42
N VAL A 159 -5.40 -5.51 17.04
CA VAL A 159 -4.99 -4.72 15.86
C VAL A 159 -3.57 -4.20 16.05
N TYR A 160 -3.25 -3.61 17.20
CA TYR A 160 -1.89 -3.13 17.52
C TYR A 160 -0.87 -4.27 17.45
N ALA A 161 -1.17 -5.42 18.07
CA ALA A 161 -0.29 -6.59 18.04
C ALA A 161 -0.06 -7.10 16.60
N THR A 162 -1.14 -7.16 15.80
CA THR A 162 -1.08 -7.57 14.39
C THR A 162 -0.24 -6.60 13.55
N GLY A 163 -0.44 -5.30 13.73
CA GLY A 163 0.37 -4.27 13.07
C GLY A 163 1.85 -4.38 13.45
N SER A 164 2.15 -4.57 14.73
CA SER A 164 3.52 -4.75 15.21
C SER A 164 4.18 -6.00 14.62
N ASP A 165 3.43 -7.10 14.53
CA ASP A 165 3.89 -8.32 13.86
C ASP A 165 4.15 -8.10 12.37
N HIS A 166 3.31 -7.34 11.66
CA HIS A 166 3.57 -6.96 10.27
C HIS A 166 4.86 -6.15 10.13
N TYR A 167 5.10 -5.19 11.02
CA TYR A 167 6.31 -4.38 10.99
C TYR A 167 7.57 -5.21 11.26
N ARG A 168 7.54 -6.06 12.29
CA ARG A 168 8.61 -7.00 12.63
C ARG A 168 8.91 -7.99 11.51
N ARG A 169 7.88 -8.49 10.82
CA ARG A 169 8.06 -9.38 9.66
C ARG A 169 8.85 -8.72 8.53
N ASN A 170 8.61 -7.43 8.24
CA ASN A 170 9.42 -6.70 7.25
C ASN A 170 10.89 -6.58 7.69
N ARG A 171 11.13 -6.33 8.99
CA ARG A 171 12.49 -6.36 9.56
C ARG A 171 13.16 -7.71 9.35
N TRP A 172 12.47 -8.80 9.63
CA TRP A 172 13.02 -10.14 9.42
C TRP A 172 13.28 -10.42 7.94
N ALA A 173 12.35 -10.08 7.04
CA ALA A 173 12.52 -10.26 5.61
C ALA A 173 13.79 -9.55 5.11
N ARG A 174 14.02 -8.30 5.51
CA ARG A 174 15.24 -7.56 5.16
C ARG A 174 16.51 -8.19 5.72
N GLU A 175 16.48 -8.67 6.96
CA GLU A 175 17.63 -9.35 7.56
C GLU A 175 17.95 -10.65 6.81
N TRP A 176 16.94 -11.44 6.43
CA TRP A 176 17.15 -12.66 5.65
C TRP A 176 17.61 -12.38 4.22
N TYR A 177 17.13 -11.30 3.61
CA TYR A 177 17.66 -10.82 2.34
C TYR A 177 19.13 -10.42 2.46
N ARG A 178 19.50 -9.64 3.47
CA ARG A 178 20.90 -9.27 3.74
C ARG A 178 21.78 -10.51 3.96
N ARG A 179 21.30 -11.49 4.72
CA ARG A 179 22.02 -12.78 4.92
C ARG A 179 22.19 -13.55 3.62
N TYR A 180 21.18 -13.54 2.75
CA TYR A 180 21.27 -14.14 1.42
C TYR A 180 22.38 -13.48 0.59
N LEU A 181 22.41 -12.14 0.56
CA LEU A 181 23.41 -11.39 -0.22
C LEU A 181 24.86 -11.65 0.23
N HIS A 182 25.06 -11.93 1.52
CA HIS A 182 26.39 -12.15 2.10
C HIS A 182 26.72 -13.62 2.38
N ALA A 183 25.91 -14.56 1.88
CA ALA A 183 26.14 -15.97 2.10
C ALA A 183 27.39 -16.44 1.33
N ALA A 184 28.39 -16.93 2.07
CA ALA A 184 29.59 -17.55 1.50
C ALA A 184 29.30 -18.95 0.93
N GLU A 185 28.31 -19.63 1.50
CA GLU A 185 27.96 -21.02 1.17
C GLU A 185 26.55 -21.12 0.59
N GLN A 186 26.37 -22.03 -0.37
CA GLN A 186 25.07 -22.28 -1.02
C GLN A 186 24.00 -22.74 -0.03
N ALA A 187 24.36 -23.54 0.98
CA ALA A 187 23.43 -23.99 2.01
C ALA A 187 22.89 -22.82 2.85
N THR A 188 23.76 -21.85 3.18
CA THR A 188 23.36 -20.64 3.91
C THR A 188 22.47 -19.75 3.04
N ALA A 189 22.80 -19.59 1.75
CA ALA A 189 21.97 -18.85 0.81
C ALA A 189 20.59 -19.48 0.67
N PHE A 190 20.52 -20.81 0.47
CA PHE A 190 19.28 -21.56 0.39
C PHE A 190 18.43 -21.37 1.66
N ALA A 191 19.01 -21.58 2.84
CA ALA A 191 18.29 -21.41 4.11
C ALA A 191 17.77 -19.97 4.30
N ALA A 192 18.58 -18.96 3.98
CA ALA A 192 18.17 -17.57 4.07
C ALA A 192 17.02 -17.25 3.09
N HIS A 193 17.06 -17.79 1.88
CA HIS A 193 16.01 -17.64 0.89
C HIS A 193 14.68 -18.27 1.34
N GLU A 194 14.73 -19.47 1.92
CA GLU A 194 13.54 -20.15 2.44
C GLU A 194 12.84 -19.35 3.55
N VAL A 195 13.62 -18.74 4.45
CA VAL A 195 13.04 -17.91 5.51
C VAL A 195 12.58 -16.55 4.97
N LEU A 196 13.30 -15.98 3.99
CA LEU A 196 12.86 -14.79 3.25
C LEU A 196 11.48 -15.03 2.62
N ALA A 197 11.29 -16.14 1.91
CA ALA A 197 10.02 -16.50 1.28
C ALA A 197 8.86 -16.60 2.30
N LYS A 198 9.12 -16.99 3.55
CA LYS A 198 8.10 -17.07 4.61
C LYS A 198 7.76 -15.72 5.25
N THR A 199 8.63 -14.72 5.09
CA THR A 199 8.54 -13.43 5.78
C THR A 199 8.20 -12.27 4.85
N ILE A 200 8.60 -12.35 3.58
CA ILE A 200 8.42 -11.30 2.57
C ILE A 200 6.94 -11.03 2.26
N ASP A 201 6.66 -9.78 1.93
CA ASP A 201 5.39 -9.31 1.38
C ASP A 201 5.66 -8.23 0.32
N GLY A 202 4.61 -7.54 -0.15
CA GLY A 202 4.72 -6.53 -1.20
C GLY A 202 5.78 -5.45 -0.92
N ARG A 203 6.12 -5.16 0.34
CA ARG A 203 7.17 -4.19 0.69
C ARG A 203 8.55 -4.58 0.17
N GLY A 204 8.78 -5.84 -0.18
CA GLY A 204 10.00 -6.28 -0.88
C GLY A 204 10.34 -5.40 -2.09
N ASN A 205 9.33 -4.93 -2.83
CA ASN A 205 9.53 -4.08 -4.00
C ASN A 205 10.14 -2.70 -3.68
N LEU A 206 10.09 -2.25 -2.41
CA LEU A 206 10.69 -0.99 -1.98
C LEU A 206 12.21 -1.10 -1.79
N TRP A 207 12.73 -2.30 -1.51
CA TRP A 207 14.10 -2.46 -1.02
C TRP A 207 14.92 -3.58 -1.63
N ILE A 208 14.31 -4.54 -2.32
CA ILE A 208 15.05 -5.46 -3.18
C ILE A 208 15.52 -4.68 -4.40
N LYS A 209 16.84 -4.57 -4.58
CA LYS A 209 17.43 -3.85 -5.70
C LYS A 209 18.05 -4.85 -6.66
N GLY A 210 17.68 -4.79 -7.94
CA GLY A 210 18.23 -5.67 -8.98
C GLY A 210 19.76 -5.66 -8.99
N LYS A 211 20.36 -4.45 -8.86
CA LYS A 211 21.81 -4.28 -8.75
C LYS A 211 22.46 -5.05 -7.60
N ASP A 212 21.79 -5.25 -6.47
CA ASP A 212 22.37 -5.97 -5.33
C ASP A 212 22.46 -7.47 -5.65
N ILE A 213 21.54 -7.98 -6.48
CA ILE A 213 21.52 -9.35 -7.00
C ILE A 213 22.53 -9.54 -8.12
N GLU A 214 22.65 -8.58 -9.03
CA GLU A 214 23.60 -8.62 -10.17
C GLU A 214 25.06 -8.73 -9.71
N LEU A 215 25.36 -8.26 -8.49
CA LEU A 215 26.69 -8.34 -7.86
C LEU A 215 26.99 -9.72 -7.23
N LEU A 216 26.01 -10.63 -7.15
CA LEU A 216 26.21 -11.96 -6.58
C LEU A 216 26.98 -12.86 -7.55
N THR A 217 28.05 -13.49 -7.05
CA THR A 217 28.82 -14.49 -7.81
C THR A 217 28.06 -15.81 -7.96
N THR A 218 28.51 -16.69 -8.87
CA THR A 218 27.58 -17.48 -9.68
C THR A 218 26.80 -18.64 -9.06
N PRO A 219 27.12 -19.35 -7.97
CA PRO A 219 26.14 -20.32 -7.47
C PRO A 219 24.92 -19.62 -6.83
N VAL A 220 25.18 -18.55 -6.07
CA VAL A 220 24.15 -17.81 -5.33
C VAL A 220 23.32 -16.91 -6.26
N GLY A 221 23.94 -16.26 -7.24
CA GLY A 221 23.21 -15.50 -8.27
C GLY A 221 22.24 -16.38 -9.06
N ARG A 222 22.72 -17.53 -9.57
CA ARG A 222 21.85 -18.48 -10.31
C ARG A 222 20.73 -19.07 -9.46
N HIS A 223 21.00 -19.31 -8.19
CA HIS A 223 19.97 -19.73 -7.24
C HIS A 223 18.86 -18.68 -7.14
N TRP A 224 19.19 -17.39 -7.07
CA TRP A 224 18.19 -16.32 -7.03
C TRP A 224 17.33 -16.33 -8.29
N ASP A 225 17.94 -16.33 -9.47
CA ASP A 225 17.23 -16.28 -10.75
C ASP A 225 16.29 -17.47 -10.93
N THR A 226 16.73 -18.66 -10.51
CA THR A 226 15.93 -19.89 -10.60
C THR A 226 14.76 -19.90 -9.63
N ASN A 227 14.90 -19.26 -8.46
CA ASN A 227 13.92 -19.30 -7.38
C ASN A 227 13.13 -17.99 -7.20
N LEU A 228 13.32 -16.99 -8.06
CA LEU A 228 12.59 -15.72 -7.98
C LEU A 228 11.07 -15.92 -8.02
N THR A 229 10.59 -16.94 -8.73
CA THR A 229 9.18 -17.32 -8.79
C THR A 229 8.61 -17.72 -7.42
N VAL A 230 9.43 -18.31 -6.53
CA VAL A 230 9.04 -18.66 -5.16
C VAL A 230 8.76 -17.39 -4.35
N LEU A 231 9.62 -16.38 -4.45
CA LEU A 231 9.42 -15.09 -3.78
C LEU A 231 8.19 -14.36 -4.32
N ASN A 232 8.01 -14.35 -5.64
CA ASN A 232 6.81 -13.76 -6.26
C ASN A 232 5.53 -14.45 -5.79
N GLN A 233 5.54 -15.78 -5.70
CA GLN A 233 4.41 -16.56 -5.21
C GLN A 233 4.15 -16.32 -3.71
N ALA A 234 5.22 -16.15 -2.91
CA ALA A 234 5.10 -15.79 -1.50
C ALA A 234 4.45 -14.41 -1.31
N ILE A 235 4.91 -13.40 -2.06
CA ILE A 235 4.33 -12.04 -2.05
C ILE A 235 2.85 -12.10 -2.47
N LYS A 236 2.53 -12.84 -3.53
CA LYS A 236 1.16 -13.02 -4.02
C LYS A 236 0.27 -13.70 -2.97
N SER A 237 0.70 -14.83 -2.43
CA SER A 237 -0.03 -15.55 -1.39
C SER A 237 -0.28 -14.66 -0.18
N ARG A 238 0.70 -13.83 0.18
CA ARG A 238 0.54 -12.87 1.27
C ARG A 238 -0.52 -11.81 0.95
N SER A 239 -0.49 -11.23 -0.25
CA SER A 239 -1.53 -10.30 -0.71
C SER A 239 -2.92 -10.92 -0.63
N GLU A 240 -3.10 -12.15 -1.11
CA GLU A 240 -4.37 -12.88 -1.04
C GLU A 240 -4.88 -13.06 0.41
N THR A 241 -3.99 -13.29 1.39
CA THR A 241 -4.41 -13.38 2.81
C THR A 241 -4.87 -12.05 3.42
N LEU A 242 -4.48 -10.91 2.83
CA LEU A 242 -4.83 -9.57 3.30
C LEU A 242 -6.08 -9.02 2.59
N GLN A 243 -6.47 -9.58 1.44
CA GLN A 243 -7.67 -9.18 0.70
C GLN A 243 -8.96 -9.48 1.48
N ASP A 244 -8.92 -10.47 2.36
CA ASP A 244 -10.07 -10.96 3.13
C ASP A 244 -10.11 -10.35 4.52
N LYS A 245 -9.33 -9.30 4.78
CA LYS A 245 -9.18 -8.69 6.10
C LYS A 245 -9.32 -7.19 6.05
N LEU A 246 -9.81 -6.61 7.13
CA LEU A 246 -9.72 -5.18 7.42
C LEU A 246 -9.37 -5.03 8.91
N TYR A 247 -8.26 -4.35 9.17
CA TYR A 247 -7.66 -4.21 10.49
C TYR A 247 -7.38 -5.56 11.17
N GLY A 248 -6.89 -6.53 10.39
CA GLY A 248 -6.62 -7.89 10.87
C GLY A 248 -7.85 -8.78 11.07
N ALA A 249 -9.06 -8.21 11.15
CA ALA A 249 -10.31 -8.93 11.26
C ALA A 249 -10.78 -9.43 9.90
N ARG A 250 -11.35 -10.64 9.85
CA ARG A 250 -11.84 -11.24 8.60
C ARG A 250 -13.10 -10.51 8.12
N ILE A 251 -13.07 -10.03 6.89
CA ILE A 251 -14.23 -9.50 6.17
C ILE A 251 -14.69 -10.54 5.13
N MET A 252 -15.99 -10.61 4.86
CA MET A 252 -16.51 -11.54 3.85
C MET A 252 -16.24 -11.01 2.44
N ARG A 253 -15.81 -11.88 1.52
CA ARG A 253 -15.59 -11.51 0.10
C ARG A 253 -16.88 -11.12 -0.64
N GLN A 254 -18.03 -11.57 -0.14
CA GLN A 254 -19.37 -11.28 -0.67
C GLN A 254 -20.36 -11.29 0.50
N THR A 255 -20.78 -10.12 0.97
CA THR A 255 -21.98 -10.02 1.82
C THR A 255 -23.04 -9.27 1.03
N GLN A 256 -24.12 -9.97 0.68
CA GLN A 256 -25.41 -9.29 0.58
C GLN A 256 -25.75 -8.81 2.00
N SER A 257 -25.74 -7.49 2.16
CA SER A 257 -26.29 -6.64 3.23
C SER A 257 -27.26 -7.26 4.27
N PRO A 258 -27.47 -6.65 5.46
CA PRO A 258 -26.58 -5.79 6.26
C PRO A 258 -26.39 -6.35 7.68
N TRP A 259 -25.52 -5.72 8.50
CA TRP A 259 -25.84 -5.12 9.82
C TRP A 259 -24.58 -4.42 10.36
N LEU A 260 -24.40 -3.16 9.99
CA LEU A 260 -24.04 -2.05 10.89
C LEU A 260 -25.11 -0.97 10.71
#